data_AF-A0A2E3FMQ6-F1
#
_entry.id   AF-A0A2E3FMQ6-F1
#
_cell.length_a   1.000
_cell.length_b   1.000
_cell.length_c   1.000
_cell.angle_alpha   90.00
_cell.angle_beta   90.00
_cell.angle_gamma   90.00
#
_symmetry.space_group_name_H-M   'P 1'
#
loop_
_entity.id
_entity.type
_entity.pdbx_description
1 polymer ?
#
loop_
_entity_poly.entity_id
_entity_poly.type
_entity_poly.pdbx_seq_one_letter_code
_entity_poly.pdbx_strand_id
1 'polypeptide(L)'
;MTEHTQYNKVICLGSAPNMTLINSWDTTGIGIIGCNNVWKGTDKWNVLISPGDYPEKKFLKNKFNKGKNKDPNKIYYTEKSEKSFKTAMDHYANKPWDKSAMYLGPSTYFALMYWCLYYVQPKFIGCLGLDMVYEPNHLGETHFYGKGYDIQTKGMPDLHYQIHKHFDGDFSVIDSFFERLDSLKGSTKIFNLSDNAKTILPWEKITIDQFRKL
;
A
#
# COMPACT_ATOMS: atom_id res chain seq x y z
N MET A 1 5.57 -18.83 14.15
CA MET A 1 6.35 -17.64 13.74
C MET A 1 6.67 -17.83 12.27
N THR A 2 6.08 -17.06 11.36
CA THR A 2 6.40 -17.20 9.92
C THR A 2 7.61 -16.33 9.61
N GLU A 3 8.63 -16.93 9.01
CA GLU A 3 9.83 -16.26 8.47
C GLU A 3 9.40 -15.13 7.52
N HIS A 4 9.28 -13.92 8.03
CA HIS A 4 9.13 -12.74 7.20
C HIS A 4 10.54 -12.20 6.96
N THR A 5 10.89 -12.04 5.69
CA THR A 5 12.17 -11.47 5.26
C THR A 5 12.32 -10.10 5.93
N GLN A 6 13.24 -9.97 6.88
CA GLN A 6 13.41 -8.75 7.67
C GLN A 6 14.19 -7.74 6.83
N TYR A 7 13.47 -6.93 6.06
CA TYR A 7 14.05 -5.84 5.30
C TYR A 7 14.17 -4.61 6.20
N ASN A 8 15.40 -4.13 6.44
CA ASN A 8 15.62 -2.87 7.15
C ASN A 8 15.09 -1.65 6.37
N LYS A 9 15.08 -1.72 5.04
CA LYS A 9 14.55 -0.71 4.11
C LYS A 9 13.51 -1.33 3.22
N VAL A 10 12.35 -0.69 3.11
CA VAL A 10 11.30 -1.14 2.19
C VAL A 10 10.70 0.01 1.39
N ILE A 11 10.22 -0.31 0.19
CA ILE A 11 9.34 0.55 -0.59
C ILE A 11 7.97 -0.10 -0.66
N CYS A 12 6.97 0.61 -0.15
CA CYS A 12 5.56 0.25 -0.28
C CYS A 12 5.01 0.83 -1.58
N LEU A 13 4.39 -0.02 -2.40
CA LEU A 13 3.84 0.33 -3.70
C LEU A 13 2.31 0.34 -3.69
N GLY A 14 1.76 1.44 -4.18
CA GLY A 14 0.33 1.58 -4.50
C GLY A 14 0.06 1.50 -5.99
N SER A 15 -1.00 2.16 -6.44
CA SER A 15 -1.46 2.08 -7.83
C SER A 15 -1.53 3.40 -8.59
N ALA A 16 -1.12 4.52 -8.00
CA ALA A 16 -1.08 5.80 -8.71
C ALA A 16 -0.13 5.71 -9.94
N PRO A 17 -0.33 6.54 -10.98
CA PRO A 17 0.38 6.41 -12.27
C PRO A 17 1.91 6.33 -12.15
N ASN A 18 2.49 7.11 -11.23
CA ASN A 18 3.93 7.17 -11.03
C ASN A 18 4.53 5.96 -10.33
N MET A 19 3.73 4.97 -9.92
CA MET A 19 4.25 3.71 -9.37
C MET A 19 5.29 3.06 -10.29
N THR A 20 5.07 3.16 -11.60
CA THR A 20 5.91 2.56 -12.63
C THR A 20 7.34 3.10 -12.69
N LEU A 21 7.63 4.24 -12.04
CA LEU A 21 8.98 4.77 -11.90
C LEU A 21 9.96 3.74 -11.30
N ILE A 22 9.48 2.87 -10.42
CA ILE A 22 10.31 1.85 -9.78
C ILE A 22 11.01 0.94 -10.79
N ASN A 23 10.46 0.75 -11.99
CA ASN A 23 11.08 -0.10 -13.01
C ASN A 23 12.44 0.46 -13.47
N SER A 24 12.65 1.77 -13.39
CA SER A 24 13.93 2.42 -13.69
C SER A 24 14.92 2.43 -12.52
N TRP A 25 14.47 2.14 -11.30
CA TRP A 25 15.28 2.32 -10.09
C TRP A 25 16.12 1.09 -9.75
N ASP A 26 17.32 1.31 -9.24
CA ASP A 26 18.06 0.25 -8.56
C ASP A 26 17.52 0.05 -7.14
N THR A 27 16.89 -1.11 -6.93
CA THR A 27 16.27 -1.51 -5.65
C THR A 27 17.11 -2.53 -4.87
N THR A 28 18.39 -2.68 -5.19
CA THR A 28 19.27 -3.62 -4.49
C THR A 28 19.31 -3.33 -2.99
N GLY A 29 19.04 -4.35 -2.18
CA GLY A 29 19.00 -4.26 -0.72
C GLY A 29 17.75 -3.58 -0.14
N ILE A 30 16.72 -3.31 -0.96
CA ILE A 30 15.44 -2.73 -0.54
C ILE A 30 14.33 -3.76 -0.78
N GLY A 31 13.53 -4.04 0.25
CA GLY A 31 12.35 -4.90 0.11
C GLY A 31 11.20 -4.17 -0.56
N ILE A 32 10.59 -4.75 -1.58
CA ILE A 32 9.50 -4.14 -2.33
C ILE A 32 8.18 -4.83 -1.95
N ILE A 33 7.28 -4.07 -1.35
CA ILE A 33 5.99 -4.56 -0.84
C ILE A 33 4.87 -3.88 -1.64
N GLY A 34 4.19 -4.66 -2.48
CA GLY A 34 3.11 -4.17 -3.33
C GLY A 34 1.74 -4.62 -2.85
N CYS A 35 0.70 -3.85 -3.20
CA CYS A 35 -0.69 -4.24 -3.01
C CYS A 35 -1.48 -4.35 -4.32
N ASN A 36 -2.53 -5.17 -4.31
CA ASN A 36 -3.56 -5.26 -5.35
C ASN A 36 -2.99 -5.46 -6.76
N ASN A 37 -3.09 -4.42 -7.61
CA ASN A 37 -2.74 -4.47 -9.02
C ASN A 37 -1.24 -4.23 -9.30
N VAL A 38 -0.40 -3.94 -8.29
CA VAL A 38 1.04 -3.64 -8.46
C VAL A 38 1.77 -4.63 -9.37
N TRP A 39 1.43 -5.92 -9.29
CA TRP A 39 2.01 -6.98 -10.12
C TRP A 39 1.86 -6.77 -11.63
N LYS A 40 0.89 -5.94 -12.07
CA LYS A 40 0.69 -5.59 -13.48
C LYS A 40 1.72 -4.58 -13.98
N GLY A 41 2.23 -3.73 -13.10
CA GLY A 41 3.12 -2.62 -13.47
C GLY A 41 4.60 -2.89 -13.20
N THR A 42 4.92 -3.85 -12.33
CA THR A 42 6.30 -4.22 -12.04
C THR A 42 6.41 -5.66 -11.59
N ASP A 43 7.55 -6.29 -11.86
CA ASP A 43 7.96 -7.58 -11.32
C ASP A 43 8.98 -7.46 -10.18
N LYS A 44 9.37 -6.25 -9.77
CA LYS A 44 10.35 -6.02 -8.70
C LYS A 44 9.85 -6.30 -7.29
N TRP A 45 8.56 -6.53 -7.11
CA TRP A 45 7.98 -6.82 -5.80
C TRP A 45 8.55 -8.11 -5.20
N ASN A 46 8.85 -8.08 -3.89
CA ASN A 46 9.22 -9.26 -3.10
C ASN A 46 8.00 -9.82 -2.36
N VAL A 47 7.12 -8.92 -1.89
CA VAL A 47 5.88 -9.29 -1.23
C VAL A 47 4.72 -8.62 -1.96
N LEU A 48 3.72 -9.40 -2.35
CA LEU A 48 2.48 -8.92 -2.93
C LEU A 48 1.31 -9.28 -2.01
N ILE A 49 0.46 -8.31 -1.73
CA ILE A 49 -0.62 -8.42 -0.75
C ILE A 49 -1.92 -7.98 -1.43
N SER A 50 -3.03 -8.65 -1.18
CA SER A 50 -4.33 -8.28 -1.75
C SER A 50 -5.45 -8.70 -0.81
N PRO A 51 -6.51 -7.89 -0.63
CA PRO A 51 -7.61 -8.24 0.25
C PRO A 51 -8.35 -9.47 -0.29
N GLY A 52 -9.15 -10.09 0.57
CA GLY A 52 -9.78 -11.37 0.27
C GLY A 52 -10.88 -11.26 -0.78
N ASP A 53 -11.42 -10.07 -1.03
CA ASP A 53 -12.37 -9.77 -2.10
C ASP A 53 -11.69 -9.40 -3.43
N TYR A 54 -10.36 -9.35 -3.49
CA TYR A 54 -9.64 -8.97 -4.71
C TYR A 54 -9.95 -9.91 -5.90
N PRO A 55 -10.41 -9.38 -7.06
CA PRO A 55 -10.91 -10.22 -8.15
C PRO A 55 -9.89 -11.23 -8.69
N GLU A 56 -8.62 -10.80 -8.82
CA GLU A 56 -7.55 -11.61 -9.41
C GLU A 56 -6.91 -12.60 -8.42
N LYS A 57 -7.43 -12.72 -7.18
CA LYS A 57 -6.81 -13.53 -6.14
C LYS A 57 -6.55 -14.98 -6.54
N LYS A 58 -7.48 -15.60 -7.28
CA LYS A 58 -7.37 -16.99 -7.74
C LYS A 58 -6.26 -17.12 -8.79
N PHE A 59 -6.25 -16.22 -9.77
CA PHE A 59 -5.21 -16.16 -10.80
C PHE A 59 -3.83 -16.01 -10.16
N LEU A 60 -3.65 -15.02 -9.28
CA LEU A 60 -2.36 -14.75 -8.65
C LEU A 60 -1.92 -15.88 -7.70
N LYS A 61 -2.86 -16.54 -6.99
CA LYS A 61 -2.54 -17.73 -6.17
C LYS A 61 -2.01 -18.86 -7.02
N ASN A 62 -2.56 -19.07 -8.22
CA ASN A 62 -2.05 -20.07 -9.15
C ASN A 62 -0.73 -19.64 -9.79
N LYS A 63 -0.57 -18.36 -10.13
CA LYS A 63 0.62 -17.82 -10.79
C LYS A 63 1.85 -17.79 -9.89
N PHE A 64 1.69 -17.35 -8.64
CA PHE A 64 2.83 -17.06 -7.75
C PHE A 64 3.01 -18.06 -6.61
N ASN A 65 1.95 -18.79 -6.21
CA ASN A 65 2.03 -19.73 -5.09
C ASN A 65 1.97 -21.20 -5.51
N LYS A 66 1.76 -21.50 -6.80
CA LYS A 66 1.68 -22.88 -7.32
C LYS A 66 2.54 -23.05 -8.58
N GLY A 67 3.00 -24.27 -8.81
CA GLY A 67 3.75 -24.66 -10.00
C GLY A 67 5.26 -24.81 -9.78
N LYS A 68 5.94 -25.40 -10.77
CA LYS A 68 7.40 -25.67 -10.75
C LYS A 68 8.26 -24.40 -10.85
N ASN A 69 7.67 -23.27 -11.24
CA ASN A 69 8.35 -21.98 -11.45
C ASN A 69 8.07 -20.98 -10.33
N LYS A 70 7.78 -21.45 -9.11
CA LYS A 70 7.63 -20.57 -7.95
C LYS A 70 8.97 -19.88 -7.69
N ASP A 71 9.01 -18.56 -7.79
CA ASP A 71 10.16 -17.77 -7.37
C ASP A 71 10.21 -17.76 -5.82
N PRO A 72 11.24 -18.35 -5.20
CA PRO A 72 11.34 -18.40 -3.74
C PRO A 72 11.50 -17.03 -3.09
N ASN A 73 11.91 -16.01 -3.86
CA ASN A 73 12.08 -14.64 -3.38
C ASN A 73 10.80 -13.80 -3.48
N LYS A 74 9.71 -14.38 -3.99
CA LYS A 74 8.42 -13.74 -4.16
C LYS A 74 7.35 -14.42 -3.33
N ILE A 75 6.69 -13.63 -2.49
CA ILE A 75 5.62 -14.11 -1.62
C ILE A 75 4.33 -13.39 -1.98
N TYR A 76 3.30 -14.14 -2.35
CA TYR A 76 1.97 -13.60 -2.55
C TYR A 76 1.01 -14.05 -1.44
N TYR A 77 0.39 -13.09 -0.76
CA TYR A 77 -0.62 -13.33 0.27
C TYR A 77 -2.02 -13.00 -0.29
N THR A 78 -3.05 -13.83 -0.01
CA THR A 78 -4.46 -13.62 -0.45
C THR A 78 -5.47 -13.69 0.69
N GLU A 79 -5.92 -14.89 1.04
CA GLU A 79 -6.79 -15.10 2.21
C GLU A 79 -6.02 -14.78 3.50
N LYS A 80 -4.71 -15.09 3.50
CA LYS A 80 -3.78 -14.68 4.55
C LYS A 80 -3.57 -13.16 4.53
N SER A 81 -3.65 -12.48 3.38
CA SER A 81 -3.51 -11.02 3.30
C SER A 81 -4.63 -10.30 4.00
N GLU A 82 -5.88 -10.66 3.70
CA GLU A 82 -7.04 -10.04 4.36
C GLU A 82 -6.96 -10.23 5.88
N LYS A 83 -6.65 -11.46 6.32
CA LYS A 83 -6.43 -11.75 7.74
C LYS A 83 -5.26 -10.94 8.30
N SER A 84 -4.18 -10.77 7.55
CA SER A 84 -3.01 -10.03 8.01
C SER A 84 -3.25 -8.51 8.07
N PHE A 85 -4.01 -7.93 7.14
CA PHE A 85 -4.46 -6.54 7.25
C PHE A 85 -5.31 -6.36 8.50
N LYS A 86 -6.28 -7.26 8.72
CA LYS A 86 -7.11 -7.29 9.93
C LYS A 86 -6.26 -7.38 11.18
N THR A 87 -5.36 -8.35 11.28
CA THR A 87 -4.48 -8.55 12.43
C THR A 87 -3.63 -7.32 12.73
N ALA A 88 -2.98 -6.73 11.72
CA ALA A 88 -2.14 -5.55 11.93
C ALA A 88 -2.98 -4.34 12.37
N MET A 89 -4.11 -4.07 11.71
CA MET A 89 -4.97 -2.94 12.02
C MET A 89 -5.63 -3.09 13.39
N ASP A 90 -6.10 -4.29 13.75
CA ASP A 90 -6.69 -4.58 15.06
C ASP A 90 -5.68 -4.44 16.19
N HIS A 91 -4.43 -4.85 15.95
CA HIS A 91 -3.33 -4.65 16.88
C HIS A 91 -3.10 -3.16 17.19
N TYR A 92 -2.99 -2.32 16.16
CA TYR A 92 -2.74 -0.88 16.34
C TYR A 92 -3.95 -0.10 16.83
N ALA A 93 -5.16 -0.48 16.43
CA ALA A 93 -6.39 0.17 16.87
C ALA A 93 -6.83 -0.25 18.26
N ASN A 94 -6.38 -1.43 18.73
CA ASN A 94 -6.92 -2.16 19.88
C ASN A 94 -8.45 -2.31 19.79
N LYS A 95 -8.93 -2.73 18.60
CA LYS A 95 -10.34 -2.82 18.22
C LYS A 95 -10.55 -3.98 17.23
N PRO A 96 -11.78 -4.48 17.04
CA PRO A 96 -12.09 -5.39 15.94
C PRO A 96 -12.10 -4.66 14.58
N TRP A 97 -11.83 -5.42 13.52
CA TRP A 97 -11.61 -4.93 12.14
C TRP A 97 -12.61 -3.87 11.64
N ASP A 98 -13.90 -4.08 11.88
CA ASP A 98 -14.97 -3.17 11.45
C ASP A 98 -14.77 -1.75 11.97
N LYS A 99 -14.18 -1.62 13.16
CA LYS A 99 -13.83 -0.33 13.78
C LYS A 99 -12.39 0.07 13.50
N SER A 100 -11.47 -0.88 13.41
CA SER A 100 -10.05 -0.61 13.17
C SER A 100 -9.83 0.10 11.83
N ALA A 101 -10.51 -0.33 10.77
CA ALA A 101 -10.39 0.29 9.45
C ALA A 101 -10.87 1.75 9.45
N MET A 102 -12.00 2.05 10.09
CA MET A 102 -12.49 3.43 10.18
C MET A 102 -11.66 4.27 11.15
N TYR A 103 -11.11 3.66 12.20
CA TYR A 103 -10.28 4.39 13.16
C TYR A 103 -8.90 4.73 12.61
N LEU A 104 -8.23 3.78 11.93
CA LEU A 104 -6.86 3.95 11.45
C LEU A 104 -6.76 4.51 10.03
N GLY A 105 -7.85 4.44 9.27
CA GLY A 105 -7.94 4.95 7.90
C GLY A 105 -8.41 3.87 6.93
N PRO A 106 -9.47 4.13 6.15
CA PRO A 106 -10.14 3.10 5.36
C PRO A 106 -9.41 2.76 4.04
N SER A 107 -8.44 3.59 3.64
CA SER A 107 -7.67 3.38 2.40
C SER A 107 -6.76 2.16 2.49
N THR A 108 -6.56 1.49 1.35
CA THR A 108 -5.52 0.44 1.20
C THR A 108 -4.13 0.97 1.58
N TYR A 109 -3.88 2.28 1.44
CA TYR A 109 -2.67 2.93 1.95
C TYR A 109 -2.43 2.59 3.42
N PHE A 110 -3.38 2.89 4.32
CA PHE A 110 -3.21 2.67 5.75
C PHE A 110 -3.09 1.19 6.08
N ALA A 111 -3.92 0.34 5.48
CA ALA A 111 -3.83 -1.11 5.67
C ALA A 111 -2.43 -1.66 5.30
N LEU A 112 -1.85 -1.19 4.18
CA LEU A 112 -0.50 -1.58 3.77
C LEU A 112 0.58 -1.06 4.73
N MET A 113 0.45 0.19 5.20
CA MET A 113 1.42 0.77 6.13
C MET A 113 1.41 0.06 7.48
N TYR A 114 0.24 -0.16 8.09
CA TYR A 114 0.15 -0.91 9.34
C TYR A 114 0.57 -2.36 9.20
N TRP A 115 0.28 -3.00 8.06
CA TRP A 115 0.81 -4.33 7.76
C TRP A 115 2.34 -4.35 7.75
N CYS A 116 2.95 -3.36 7.08
CA CYS A 116 4.39 -3.25 6.98
C CYS A 116 5.03 -3.04 8.36
N LEU A 117 4.46 -2.14 9.17
CA LEU A 117 4.92 -1.89 10.53
C LEU A 117 4.79 -3.14 11.41
N TYR A 118 3.71 -3.90 11.29
CA TYR A 118 3.48 -5.08 12.14
C TYR A 118 4.34 -6.29 11.75
N TYR A 119 4.36 -6.64 10.46
CA TYR A 119 4.98 -7.89 9.98
C TYR A 119 6.44 -7.75 9.54
N VAL A 120 6.85 -6.56 9.06
CA VAL A 120 8.20 -6.34 8.54
C VAL A 120 9.06 -5.56 9.51
N GLN A 121 8.47 -4.63 10.27
CA GLN A 121 9.17 -3.77 11.24
C GLN A 121 10.44 -3.11 10.66
N PRO A 122 10.35 -2.48 9.47
CA PRO A 122 11.51 -1.87 8.84
C PRO A 122 11.98 -0.63 9.60
N LYS A 123 13.23 -0.25 9.42
CA LYS A 123 13.74 1.05 9.91
C LYS A 123 13.23 2.21 9.04
N PHE A 124 13.10 1.97 7.74
CA PHE A 124 12.71 2.98 6.75
C PHE A 124 11.67 2.44 5.76
N ILE A 125 10.60 3.22 5.54
CA ILE A 125 9.58 2.97 4.52
C ILE A 125 9.60 4.11 3.51
N GLY A 126 9.74 3.79 2.23
CA GLY A 126 9.48 4.71 1.12
C GLY A 126 8.11 4.43 0.50
N CYS A 127 7.30 5.47 0.29
CA CYS A 127 5.98 5.36 -0.34
C CYS A 127 6.07 5.79 -1.81
N LEU A 128 5.67 4.92 -2.74
CA LEU A 128 5.57 5.23 -4.17
C LEU A 128 4.23 4.73 -4.74
N GLY A 129 3.59 5.50 -5.61
CA GLY A 129 2.29 5.13 -6.16
C GLY A 129 1.15 5.20 -5.15
N LEU A 130 1.39 5.82 -3.99
CA LEU A 130 0.50 5.89 -2.83
C LEU A 130 -0.01 7.32 -2.60
N ASP A 131 -0.05 8.13 -3.65
CA ASP A 131 -0.28 9.58 -3.59
C ASP A 131 -1.58 10.00 -2.90
N MET A 132 -2.56 9.09 -2.85
CA MET A 132 -3.93 9.34 -2.40
C MET A 132 -4.61 10.50 -3.16
N VAL A 133 -4.18 10.73 -4.40
CA VAL A 133 -4.81 11.63 -5.38
C VAL A 133 -5.57 10.79 -6.38
N TYR A 134 -6.84 11.11 -6.59
CA TYR A 134 -7.74 10.36 -7.48
C TYR A 134 -8.34 11.19 -8.61
N GLU A 135 -7.76 12.36 -8.86
CA GLU A 135 -8.12 13.20 -10.00
C GLU A 135 -7.75 12.46 -11.29
N PRO A 136 -8.71 12.23 -12.21
CA PRO A 136 -8.40 11.58 -13.47
C PRO A 136 -7.48 12.44 -14.33
N ASN A 137 -6.58 11.80 -15.06
CA ASN A 137 -5.81 12.46 -16.12
C ASN A 137 -6.71 12.79 -17.33
N HIS A 138 -6.11 13.35 -18.39
CA HIS A 138 -6.83 13.70 -19.62
C HIS A 138 -7.49 12.50 -20.34
N LEU A 139 -7.10 11.27 -20.02
CA LEU A 139 -7.70 10.02 -20.53
C LEU A 139 -8.73 9.41 -19.57
N GLY A 140 -9.03 10.07 -18.44
CA GLY A 140 -9.96 9.55 -17.44
C GLY A 140 -9.34 8.52 -16.47
N GLU A 141 -8.02 8.37 -16.48
CA GLU A 141 -7.30 7.36 -15.71
C GLU A 141 -6.87 7.91 -14.36
N THR A 142 -6.94 7.08 -13.32
CA THR A 142 -6.56 7.42 -11.95
C THR A 142 -5.43 6.55 -11.42
N HIS A 143 -5.05 5.53 -12.18
CA HIS A 143 -4.06 4.53 -11.83
C HIS A 143 -3.17 4.21 -13.03
N PHE A 144 -2.02 3.59 -12.81
CA PHE A 144 -1.12 3.19 -13.91
C PHE A 144 -1.74 2.15 -14.87
N TYR A 145 -2.80 1.45 -14.43
CA TYR A 145 -3.55 0.47 -15.22
C TYR A 145 -4.86 1.03 -15.78
N GLY A 146 -5.02 2.35 -15.80
CA GLY A 146 -6.21 3.03 -16.27
C GLY A 146 -7.14 3.45 -15.13
N LYS A 147 -8.43 3.14 -15.26
CA LYS A 147 -9.45 3.54 -14.28
C LYS A 147 -9.57 2.52 -13.15
N GLY A 148 -9.60 3.01 -11.90
CA GLY A 148 -9.80 2.16 -10.71
C GLY A 148 -11.13 1.41 -10.74
N TYR A 149 -11.14 0.18 -10.20
CA TYR A 149 -12.33 -0.68 -10.18
C TYR A 149 -13.47 -0.08 -9.36
N ASP A 150 -13.14 0.59 -8.26
CA ASP A 150 -14.05 1.39 -7.44
C ASP A 150 -14.70 2.53 -8.24
N ILE A 151 -13.92 3.30 -9.01
CA ILE A 151 -14.47 4.37 -9.85
C ILE A 151 -15.32 3.79 -10.98
N GLN A 152 -14.95 2.64 -11.53
CA GLN A 152 -15.74 1.94 -12.56
C GLN A 152 -17.10 1.46 -12.01
N THR A 153 -17.16 1.00 -10.76
CA THR A 153 -18.36 0.35 -10.19
C THR A 153 -19.21 1.28 -9.31
N LYS A 154 -18.59 2.24 -8.62
CA LYS A 154 -19.23 3.18 -7.69
C LYS A 154 -19.26 4.62 -8.22
N GLY A 155 -18.54 4.92 -9.30
CA GLY A 155 -18.40 6.27 -9.83
C GLY A 155 -17.45 7.19 -9.04
N MET A 156 -16.87 6.72 -7.94
CA MET A 156 -15.94 7.48 -7.11
C MET A 156 -14.89 6.56 -6.45
N PRO A 157 -13.74 7.11 -6.01
CA PRO A 157 -12.72 6.36 -5.29
C PRO A 157 -13.22 5.80 -3.96
N ASP A 158 -12.72 4.65 -3.54
CA ASP A 158 -13.17 4.00 -2.30
C ASP A 158 -12.96 4.88 -1.08
N LEU A 159 -11.80 5.56 -0.96
CA LEU A 159 -11.55 6.50 0.13
C LEU A 159 -12.63 7.59 0.22
N HIS A 160 -13.02 8.18 -0.91
CA HIS A 160 -14.04 9.24 -0.95
C HIS A 160 -15.40 8.67 -0.52
N TYR A 161 -15.75 7.49 -1.03
CA TYR A 161 -16.97 6.79 -0.62
C TYR A 161 -17.01 6.53 0.89
N GLN A 162 -15.90 6.07 1.49
CA GLN A 162 -15.83 5.79 2.92
C GLN A 162 -15.92 7.07 3.75
N ILE A 163 -15.30 8.17 3.31
CA ILE A 163 -15.39 9.48 3.95
C ILE A 163 -16.83 10.00 3.94
N HIS A 164 -17.52 9.95 2.80
CA HIS A 164 -18.93 10.34 2.73
C HIS A 164 -19.84 9.46 3.60
N LYS A 165 -19.56 8.16 3.67
CA LYS A 165 -20.40 7.21 4.37
C LYS A 165 -20.21 7.23 5.90
N HIS A 166 -18.99 7.43 6.37
CA HIS A 166 -18.62 7.22 7.77
C HIS A 166 -18.15 8.48 8.50
N PHE A 167 -17.96 9.57 7.77
CA PHE A 167 -17.39 10.82 8.29
C PHE A 167 -18.11 12.05 7.73
N ASP A 168 -19.37 11.90 7.31
CA ASP A 168 -20.24 12.98 6.80
C ASP A 168 -19.61 13.82 5.66
N GLY A 169 -18.68 13.25 4.91
CA GLY A 169 -17.96 13.95 3.84
C GLY A 169 -16.84 14.87 4.32
N ASP A 170 -16.46 14.82 5.60
CA ASP A 170 -15.36 15.59 6.16
C ASP A 170 -14.00 14.97 5.79
N PHE A 171 -13.37 15.53 4.77
CA PHE A 171 -12.05 15.09 4.31
C PHE A 171 -10.91 15.47 5.27
N SER A 172 -11.13 16.37 6.25
CA SER A 172 -10.09 16.71 7.24
C SER A 172 -9.73 15.52 8.13
N VAL A 173 -10.60 14.50 8.23
CA VAL A 173 -10.32 13.26 8.96
C VAL A 173 -9.09 12.50 8.43
N ILE A 174 -8.69 12.76 7.17
CA ILE A 174 -7.48 12.18 6.58
C ILE A 174 -6.24 12.57 7.39
N ASP A 175 -6.16 13.82 7.85
CA ASP A 175 -5.04 14.31 8.66
C ASP A 175 -4.94 13.51 9.96
N SER A 176 -6.07 13.26 10.62
CA SER A 176 -6.11 12.41 11.82
C SER A 176 -5.70 10.95 11.56
N PHE A 177 -5.87 10.41 10.35
CA PHE A 177 -5.33 9.08 10.01
C PHE A 177 -3.81 9.12 9.89
N PHE A 178 -3.24 10.16 9.27
CA PHE A 178 -1.79 10.32 9.19
C PHE A 178 -1.15 10.57 10.55
N GLU A 179 -1.73 11.42 11.39
CA GLU A 179 -1.25 11.67 12.77
C GLU A 179 -1.26 10.38 13.61
N ARG A 180 -2.29 9.54 13.46
CA ARG A 180 -2.32 8.22 14.11
C ARG A 180 -1.25 7.28 13.58
N LEU A 181 -1.00 7.27 12.27
CA LEU A 181 0.09 6.48 11.71
C LEU A 181 1.45 6.96 12.22
N ASP A 182 1.65 8.28 12.28
CA ASP A 182 2.90 8.88 12.76
C ASP A 182 3.17 8.57 14.24
N SER A 183 2.15 8.67 15.09
CA SER A 183 2.28 8.33 16.52
C SER A 183 2.49 6.83 16.78
N LEU A 184 1.99 5.95 15.90
CA LEU A 184 2.05 4.49 16.09
C LEU A 184 3.22 3.79 15.39
N LYS A 185 3.94 4.45 14.47
CA LYS A 185 5.05 3.83 13.71
C LYS A 185 6.31 3.52 14.53
N GLY A 186 6.37 3.99 15.78
CA GLY A 186 7.55 3.87 16.63
C GLY A 186 8.76 4.59 16.03
N SER A 187 9.91 3.89 15.99
CA SER A 187 11.17 4.43 15.45
C SER A 187 11.26 4.39 13.92
N THR A 188 10.30 3.76 13.23
CA THR A 188 10.26 3.70 11.77
C THR A 188 10.16 5.11 11.18
N LYS A 189 10.97 5.44 10.18
CA LYS A 189 10.78 6.67 9.38
C LYS A 189 10.07 6.35 8.08
N ILE A 190 9.13 7.20 7.70
CA ILE A 190 8.34 7.08 6.47
C ILE A 190 8.71 8.26 5.58
N PHE A 191 8.91 7.99 4.29
CA PHE A 191 9.31 8.97 3.28
C PHE A 191 8.39 8.92 2.08
N ASN A 192 8.20 10.06 1.45
CA ASN A 192 7.49 10.18 0.19
C ASN A 192 8.49 10.10 -0.97
N LEU A 193 8.37 9.08 -1.83
CA LEU A 193 9.19 8.91 -3.04
C LEU A 193 8.45 9.31 -4.32
N SER A 194 7.23 9.81 -4.20
CA SER A 194 6.39 10.23 -5.31
C SER A 194 6.93 11.48 -5.99
N ASP A 195 7.03 11.47 -7.31
CA ASP A 195 7.28 12.69 -8.11
C ASP A 195 6.02 13.55 -8.28
N ASN A 196 4.83 13.02 -7.97
CA ASN A 196 3.56 13.73 -8.09
C ASN A 196 3.54 14.94 -7.14
N ALA A 197 3.39 16.14 -7.70
CA ALA A 197 3.35 17.37 -6.91
C ALA A 197 2.07 17.52 -6.07
N LYS A 198 1.00 16.78 -6.43
CA LYS A 198 -0.30 16.82 -5.74
C LYS A 198 -0.46 15.77 -4.64
N THR A 199 0.53 14.89 -4.47
CA THR A 199 0.50 13.87 -3.41
C THR A 199 0.12 14.49 -2.06
N ILE A 200 -0.81 13.86 -1.35
CA ILE A 200 -1.25 14.35 -0.03
C ILE A 200 -0.47 13.70 1.12
N LEU A 201 0.47 12.81 0.82
CA LEU A 201 1.32 12.18 1.83
C LEU A 201 2.12 13.25 2.61
N PRO A 202 2.02 13.32 3.94
CA PRO A 202 2.64 14.37 4.75
C PRO A 202 4.12 14.13 5.08
N TRP A 203 4.71 13.09 4.48
CA TRP A 203 6.07 12.66 4.80
C TRP A 203 7.13 13.47 4.06
N GLU A 204 8.33 13.52 4.64
CA GLU A 204 9.50 14.11 3.99
C GLU A 204 9.68 13.51 2.58
N LYS A 205 9.69 14.37 1.58
CA LYS A 205 9.87 13.98 0.18
C LYS A 205 11.35 13.89 -0.15
N ILE A 206 11.80 12.71 -0.58
CA ILE A 206 13.18 12.45 -0.97
C ILE A 206 13.25 11.66 -2.27
N THR A 207 14.37 11.75 -2.95
CA THR A 207 14.68 10.93 -4.14
C THR A 207 15.00 9.49 -3.76
N ILE A 208 14.91 8.58 -4.73
CA ILE A 208 15.37 7.20 -4.56
C ILE A 208 16.86 7.13 -4.16
N ASP A 209 17.71 8.00 -4.73
CA ASP A 209 19.14 8.03 -4.41
C ASP A 209 19.42 8.45 -2.96
N GLN A 210 18.62 9.38 -2.42
CA GLN A 210 18.68 9.73 -1.00
C GLN A 210 18.20 8.57 -0.13
N PHE A 211 17.07 7.93 -0.48
CA PHE A 211 16.52 6.81 0.28
C PHE A 211 17.48 5.61 0.33
N ARG A 212 18.19 5.33 -0.77
CA ARG A 212 19.20 4.27 -0.84
C ARG A 212 20.37 4.48 0.13
N LYS A 213 20.70 5.73 0.44
CA LYS A 213 21.83 6.12 1.32
C LYS A 213 21.48 6.09 2.83
N LEU A 214 20.22 5.90 3.20
CA LEU A 214 19.78 5.71 4.59
C LEU A 214 20.19 4.36 5.17
#